data_AF-A0A9N8H8B5-F1
#
_entry.id   AF-A0A9N8H8B5-F1
#
_cell.length_a   1.000
_cell.length_b   1.000
_cell.length_c   1.000
_cell.angle_alpha   90.00
_cell.angle_beta   90.00
_cell.angle_gamma   90.00
#
_symmetry.space_group_name_H-M   'P 1'
#
loop_
_entity.id
_entity.type
_entity.pdbx_description
1 polymer ?
#
loop_
_entity_poly.entity_id
_entity_poly.type
_entity_poly.pdbx_seq_one_letter_code
_entity_poly.pdbx_strand_id
1 'polypeptide(L)'
;MATSDAHLEWITSAALVELLEASHGVFGELIEPSLVLQGLALSDNVGRLDDPHSALATQAMHSFSISSSGDNPEIKVEFDNTTPHAVSLRWMDEEGRAFVNGTVEPFSSMVRYSRCGHLFLVSAVIGPQNEQLLGGYRVRMPCPSGSPHQLLIEEEQDAAGSTSPMFRLESLIADPTGHDELVIAAAALDSVGAGPQHAACSKTVKTLHTIFRNLLAHPDDPKYQSLRISNPKVQTTLLQNGAARQMLYCTGFRENVKDDHWIWKSNANLHAIPARLEQASKLLQFLLERSQPGFVAELAATPVWQGPILNSSLTNANTRGFGAAGSTHFLSDDEKWKRAERNRQRRGRGGRKPTPGSAPSSNGRWGR
;
A
#
# COMPACT_ATOMS: atom_id res chain seq x y z
N MET A 1 38.37 32.15 13.04
CA MET A 1 38.34 30.69 12.78
C MET A 1 36.89 30.34 12.53
N ALA A 2 36.52 30.33 11.26
CA ALA A 2 35.22 29.93 10.76
C ALA A 2 35.33 28.46 10.32
N THR A 3 34.47 27.59 10.84
CA THR A 3 34.44 26.18 10.50
C THR A 3 33.07 25.80 9.96
N SER A 4 33.10 25.44 8.67
CA SER A 4 32.24 24.51 7.94
C SER A 4 30.73 24.82 7.80
N ASP A 5 30.42 25.72 6.87
CA ASP A 5 29.13 25.83 6.15
C ASP A 5 29.05 24.89 4.92
N ALA A 6 29.99 23.95 4.75
CA ALA A 6 30.21 23.25 3.49
C ALA A 6 29.52 21.88 3.32
N HIS A 7 28.48 21.56 4.10
CA HIS A 7 27.85 20.22 4.08
C HIS A 7 26.36 20.18 3.68
N LEU A 8 25.75 21.29 3.27
CA LEU A 8 24.32 21.35 2.90
C LEU A 8 24.03 21.31 1.39
N GLU A 9 25.04 21.12 0.53
CA GLU A 9 24.87 21.28 -0.93
C GLU A 9 24.17 20.11 -1.66
N TRP A 10 23.88 18.96 -1.03
CA TRP A 10 23.49 17.75 -1.77
C TRP A 10 22.08 17.22 -1.49
N ILE A 11 21.10 18.10 -1.66
CA ILE A 11 19.68 17.74 -1.67
C ILE A 11 19.15 17.99 -3.08
N THR A 12 19.31 17.03 -3.96
CA THR A 12 18.79 17.08 -5.33
C THR A 12 17.43 16.38 -5.39
N SER A 13 16.40 17.24 -5.44
CA SER A 13 15.01 17.02 -5.90
C SER A 13 14.22 15.83 -5.33
N ALA A 14 13.30 16.11 -4.40
CA ALA A 14 12.00 15.44 -4.45
C ALA A 14 11.09 16.34 -5.29
N ALA A 15 10.49 15.86 -6.37
CA ALA A 15 9.52 16.68 -7.09
C ALA A 15 8.33 16.96 -6.15
N LEU A 16 7.86 18.21 -6.08
CA LEU A 16 6.59 18.53 -5.44
C LEU A 16 5.47 17.84 -6.24
N VAL A 17 5.10 16.62 -5.82
CA VAL A 17 4.01 15.86 -6.42
C VAL A 17 2.76 16.11 -5.59
N GLU A 18 1.91 17.01 -6.09
CA GLU A 18 0.54 17.11 -5.62
C GLU A 18 -0.26 15.95 -6.20
N LEU A 19 -0.81 15.10 -5.33
CA LEU A 19 -1.66 13.98 -5.70
C LEU A 19 -3.04 14.47 -6.16
N LEU A 20 -3.11 15.04 -7.36
CA LEU A 20 -4.33 15.63 -7.89
C LEU A 20 -5.18 14.58 -8.62
N GLU A 21 -6.32 14.23 -8.03
CA GLU A 21 -7.47 13.87 -8.83
C GLU A 21 -8.28 15.15 -9.03
N ALA A 22 -8.43 15.60 -10.29
CA ALA A 22 -9.08 16.88 -10.62
C ALA A 22 -10.51 17.04 -10.04
N SER A 23 -11.14 15.93 -9.65
CA SER A 23 -12.46 15.84 -9.02
C SER A 23 -12.44 15.82 -7.48
N HIS A 24 -11.36 15.38 -6.83
CA HIS A 24 -11.38 15.01 -5.40
C HIS A 24 -10.30 15.66 -4.54
N GLY A 25 -9.34 16.39 -5.13
CA GLY A 25 -8.33 17.15 -4.38
C GLY A 25 -7.01 16.41 -4.19
N VAL A 26 -6.21 16.86 -3.22
CA VAL A 26 -4.84 16.35 -2.94
C VAL A 26 -4.87 15.34 -1.80
N PHE A 27 -4.59 14.07 -2.06
CA PHE A 27 -4.63 12.98 -1.05
C PHE A 27 -3.43 12.97 -0.09
N GLY A 28 -2.27 13.30 -0.63
CA GLY A 28 -1.03 13.44 0.10
C GLY A 28 -0.09 14.33 -0.67
N GLU A 29 0.99 14.72 -0.02
CA GLU A 29 1.91 15.71 -0.54
C GLU A 29 3.33 15.34 -0.16
N LEU A 30 4.20 15.33 -1.17
CA LEU A 30 5.64 15.20 -0.97
C LEU A 30 6.26 16.59 -0.83
N ILE A 31 7.00 16.77 0.25
CA ILE A 31 7.66 18.03 0.59
C ILE A 31 9.15 17.87 0.34
N GLU A 32 9.72 18.81 -0.41
CA GLU A 32 11.15 18.80 -0.71
C GLU A 32 12.00 18.86 0.57
N PRO A 33 13.17 18.20 0.62
CA PRO A 33 13.95 18.17 1.84
C PRO A 33 14.49 19.54 2.22
N SER A 34 14.78 20.40 1.23
CA SER A 34 15.17 21.80 1.43
C SER A 34 14.09 22.58 2.19
N LEU A 35 12.82 22.43 1.80
CA LEU A 35 11.67 23.06 2.45
C LEU A 35 11.44 22.51 3.86
N VAL A 36 11.59 21.18 4.04
CA VAL A 36 11.53 20.56 5.37
C VAL A 36 12.61 21.14 6.29
N LEU A 37 13.86 21.24 5.83
CA LEU A 37 14.96 21.79 6.62
C LEU A 37 14.76 23.27 6.96
N GLN A 38 14.29 24.07 6.00
CA GLN A 38 13.92 25.47 6.27
C GLN A 38 12.83 25.56 7.34
N GLY A 39 11.80 24.71 7.25
CA GLY A 39 10.73 24.63 8.23
C GLY A 39 11.22 24.23 9.63
N LEU A 40 12.10 23.24 9.72
CA LEU A 40 12.70 22.77 10.97
C LEU A 40 13.66 23.80 11.59
N ALA A 41 14.36 24.61 10.78
CA ALA A 41 15.21 25.68 11.29
C ALA A 41 14.42 26.87 11.89
N LEU A 42 13.14 27.00 11.51
CA LEU A 42 12.24 28.06 11.97
C LEU A 42 11.38 27.67 13.18
N SER A 43 11.36 26.41 13.60
CA SER A 43 10.51 25.94 14.71
C SER A 43 10.88 26.55 16.07
N ASP A 44 12.12 27.04 16.24
CA ASP A 44 12.54 27.87 17.38
C ASP A 44 12.03 29.34 17.29
N ASN A 45 11.41 29.74 16.17
CA ASN A 45 11.05 31.13 15.83
C ASN A 45 9.57 31.28 15.43
N VAL A 46 8.63 30.85 16.28
CA VAL A 46 7.16 30.95 16.09
C VAL A 46 6.63 32.41 15.98
N GLY A 47 7.48 33.42 15.73
CA GLY A 47 7.14 34.85 15.77
C GLY A 47 7.50 35.68 14.53
N ARG A 48 7.91 35.11 13.39
CA ARG A 48 8.27 35.89 12.18
C ARG A 48 7.47 35.46 10.94
N LEU A 49 6.18 35.79 10.94
CA LEU A 49 5.26 35.60 9.80
C LEU A 49 5.38 36.68 8.71
N ASP A 50 6.27 37.67 8.89
CA ASP A 50 6.39 38.81 7.97
C ASP A 50 7.36 38.57 6.79
N ASP A 51 8.14 37.48 6.83
CA ASP A 51 8.98 37.05 5.70
C ASP A 51 8.23 36.03 4.83
N PRO A 52 7.99 36.29 3.54
CA PRO A 52 7.28 35.39 2.64
C PRO A 52 7.90 33.99 2.51
N HIS A 53 9.24 33.88 2.62
CA HIS A 53 9.92 32.59 2.55
C HIS A 53 9.75 31.79 3.83
N SER A 54 9.90 32.45 4.98
CA SER A 54 9.54 31.88 6.28
C SER A 54 8.07 31.52 6.34
N ALA A 55 7.16 32.35 5.82
CA ALA A 55 5.73 32.06 5.77
C ALA A 55 5.42 30.82 4.93
N LEU A 56 6.10 30.57 3.81
CA LEU A 56 5.93 29.37 2.99
C LEU A 56 6.45 28.11 3.69
N ALA A 57 7.63 28.16 4.30
CA ALA A 57 8.21 27.03 5.04
C ALA A 57 7.41 26.74 6.33
N THR A 58 7.04 27.80 7.06
CA THR A 58 6.16 27.77 8.22
C THR A 58 4.76 27.34 7.82
N GLN A 59 4.16 27.73 6.70
CA GLN A 59 2.83 27.26 6.26
C GLN A 59 2.85 25.83 5.74
N ALA A 60 3.94 25.42 5.06
CA ALA A 60 4.18 24.03 4.69
C ALA A 60 4.29 23.12 5.92
N MET A 61 4.77 23.65 7.04
CA MET A 61 4.82 22.95 8.33
C MET A 61 3.50 23.16 9.12
N HIS A 62 3.23 24.37 9.64
CA HIS A 62 2.11 24.78 10.51
C HIS A 62 0.68 24.59 10.01
N SER A 63 0.43 24.06 8.81
CA SER A 63 -0.92 23.53 8.50
C SER A 63 -1.24 22.23 9.30
N PHE A 64 -0.45 21.91 10.33
CA PHE A 64 -0.51 20.73 11.20
C PHE A 64 -1.83 20.54 11.97
N SER A 65 -2.69 21.55 12.03
CA SER A 65 -3.90 21.51 12.87
C SER A 65 -5.17 21.58 12.03
N ILE A 66 -5.41 20.54 11.23
CA ILE A 66 -6.78 20.02 11.24
C ILE A 66 -6.85 19.25 12.54
N SER A 67 -7.39 19.91 13.58
CA SER A 67 -7.61 19.33 14.90
C SER A 67 -8.00 17.88 14.72
N SER A 68 -7.25 16.95 15.32
CA SER A 68 -7.63 15.55 15.37
C SER A 68 -8.89 15.41 16.23
N SER A 69 -10.02 15.98 15.81
CA SER A 69 -11.32 15.58 16.28
C SER A 69 -11.36 14.07 16.08
N GLY A 70 -11.73 13.33 17.14
CA GLY A 70 -11.65 11.87 17.19
C GLY A 70 -12.38 11.13 16.06
N ASP A 71 -13.10 11.85 15.21
CA ASP A 71 -13.83 11.36 14.05
C ASP A 71 -13.00 11.33 12.75
N ASN A 72 -11.75 11.80 12.75
CA ASN A 72 -10.91 11.69 11.55
C ASN A 72 -10.55 10.22 11.28
N PRO A 73 -10.87 9.68 10.09
CA PRO A 73 -10.58 8.30 9.76
C PRO A 73 -9.08 8.04 9.79
N GLU A 74 -8.68 6.87 10.29
CA GLU A 74 -7.30 6.41 10.16
C GLU A 74 -6.98 6.11 8.69
N ILE A 75 -5.85 6.62 8.23
CA ILE A 75 -5.36 6.51 6.86
C ILE A 75 -4.18 5.55 6.89
N LYS A 76 -4.29 4.47 6.13
CA LYS A 76 -3.18 3.53 5.96
C LYS A 76 -2.12 4.17 5.06
N VAL A 77 -0.85 4.12 5.46
CA VAL A 77 0.30 4.57 4.69
C VAL A 77 1.27 3.39 4.62
N GLU A 78 1.72 3.05 3.42
CA GLU A 78 2.63 1.93 3.15
C GLU A 78 3.93 2.51 2.58
N PHE A 79 5.03 2.22 3.26
CA PHE A 79 6.37 2.66 2.86
C PHE A 79 7.11 1.45 2.30
N ASP A 80 7.41 1.49 1.01
CA ASP A 80 8.13 0.46 0.29
C ASP A 80 9.57 0.91 0.05
N ASN A 81 10.51 0.32 0.77
CA ASN A 81 11.93 0.62 0.64
C ASN A 81 12.58 -0.39 -0.31
N THR A 82 12.92 0.03 -1.52
CA THR A 82 13.63 -0.81 -2.50
C THR A 82 15.14 -0.54 -2.52
N THR A 83 15.64 0.25 -1.57
CA THR A 83 17.05 0.64 -1.47
C THR A 83 17.85 -0.34 -0.60
N PRO A 84 19.19 -0.37 -0.73
CA PRO A 84 20.06 -1.12 0.18
C PRO A 84 20.23 -0.46 1.56
N HIS A 85 19.67 0.73 1.77
CA HIS A 85 19.77 1.49 3.01
C HIS A 85 18.50 1.31 3.84
N ALA A 86 18.64 1.29 5.18
CA ALA A 86 17.47 1.36 6.04
C ALA A 86 16.87 2.78 5.97
N VAL A 87 15.55 2.91 6.09
CA VAL A 87 14.85 4.19 6.03
C VAL A 87 14.21 4.51 7.37
N SER A 88 14.65 5.59 8.00
CA SER A 88 14.10 6.13 9.24
C SER A 88 12.85 6.94 8.95
N LEU A 89 11.76 6.60 9.62
CA LEU A 89 10.48 7.32 9.57
C LEU A 89 10.27 8.05 10.89
N ARG A 90 10.17 9.38 10.83
CA ARG A 90 9.82 10.21 12.00
C ARG A 90 8.48 10.89 11.78
N TRP A 91 7.58 10.77 12.74
CA TRP A 91 6.34 11.52 12.74
C TRP A 91 6.55 12.85 13.47
N MET A 92 5.98 13.94 12.97
CA MET A 92 6.05 15.24 13.61
C MET A 92 4.69 15.62 14.19
N ASP A 93 4.69 16.04 15.46
CA ASP A 93 3.49 16.50 16.14
C ASP A 93 3.11 17.95 15.77
N GLU A 94 1.99 18.41 16.34
CA GLU A 94 1.46 19.77 16.11
C GLU A 94 2.41 20.87 16.64
N GLU A 95 3.30 20.54 17.56
CA GLU A 95 4.34 21.44 18.08
C GLU A 95 5.64 21.38 17.27
N GLY A 96 5.68 20.64 16.16
CA GLY A 96 6.85 20.50 15.31
C GLY A 96 7.94 19.58 15.89
N ARG A 97 7.62 18.78 16.91
CA ARG A 97 8.56 17.82 17.52
C ARG A 97 8.52 16.51 16.74
N ALA A 98 9.69 16.03 16.36
CA ALA A 98 9.82 14.77 15.64
C ALA A 98 9.98 13.58 16.61
N PHE A 99 9.19 12.53 16.40
CA PHE A 99 9.23 11.26 17.13
C PHE A 99 9.58 10.13 16.17
N VAL A 100 10.47 9.25 16.61
CA VAL A 100 10.79 8.03 15.85
C VAL A 100 9.54 7.15 15.76
N ASN A 101 9.11 6.89 14.53
CA ASN A 101 7.90 6.11 14.23
C ASN A 101 8.23 4.70 13.71
N GLY A 102 9.47 4.49 13.25
CA GLY A 102 9.99 3.18 12.87
C GLY A 102 11.15 3.30 11.89
N THR A 103 11.73 2.14 11.56
CA THR A 103 12.75 2.01 10.52
C THR A 103 12.30 0.94 9.54
N VAL A 104 12.25 1.28 8.25
CA VAL A 104 11.99 0.33 7.16
C VAL A 104 13.32 -0.29 6.76
N GLU A 105 13.47 -1.60 6.94
CA GLU A 105 14.70 -2.31 6.58
C GLU A 105 14.93 -2.26 5.05
N PRO A 106 16.18 -2.46 4.59
CA PRO A 106 16.48 -2.56 3.16
C PRO A 106 15.59 -3.60 2.45
N PHE A 107 15.12 -3.27 1.25
CA PHE A 107 14.28 -4.14 0.41
C PHE A 107 13.03 -4.69 1.13
N SER A 108 12.43 -3.90 2.02
CA SER A 108 11.27 -4.28 2.81
C SER A 108 10.18 -3.21 2.79
N SER A 109 9.01 -3.57 3.30
CA SER A 109 7.89 -2.64 3.43
C SER A 109 7.42 -2.48 4.87
N MET A 110 6.86 -1.31 5.17
CA MET A 110 6.30 -0.99 6.48
C MET A 110 4.96 -0.28 6.33
N VAL A 111 3.96 -0.78 7.05
CA VAL A 111 2.65 -0.13 7.14
C VAL A 111 2.54 0.71 8.41
N ARG A 112 1.98 1.90 8.27
CA ARG A 112 1.58 2.79 9.36
C ARG A 112 0.15 3.27 9.17
N TYR A 113 -0.51 3.55 10.29
CA TYR A 113 -1.80 4.22 10.31
C TYR A 113 -1.58 5.64 10.78
N SER A 114 -2.14 6.60 10.05
CA SER A 114 -1.95 8.01 10.23
C SER A 114 -3.27 8.75 10.13
N ARG A 115 -3.26 10.08 10.23
CA ARG A 115 -4.45 10.93 10.08
C ARG A 115 -4.15 12.09 9.14
N CYS A 116 -5.22 12.68 8.62
CA CYS A 116 -5.15 13.93 7.88
C CYS A 116 -4.34 14.98 8.68
N GLY A 117 -3.41 15.65 8.01
CA GLY A 117 -2.51 16.65 8.59
C GLY A 117 -1.17 16.10 9.08
N HIS A 118 -1.05 14.80 9.36
CA HIS A 118 0.20 14.21 9.85
C HIS A 118 1.32 14.31 8.80
N LEU A 119 2.52 14.67 9.27
CA LEU A 119 3.74 14.74 8.47
C LEU A 119 4.75 13.67 8.93
N PHE A 120 5.21 12.88 7.98
CA PHE A 120 6.33 11.97 8.12
C PHE A 120 7.59 12.58 7.52
N LEU A 121 8.67 12.64 8.29
CA LEU A 121 10.01 12.88 7.78
C LEU A 121 10.61 11.54 7.38
N VAL A 122 11.09 11.45 6.15
CA VAL A 122 11.66 10.23 5.58
C VAL A 122 13.16 10.44 5.39
N SER A 123 13.99 9.59 5.97
CA SER A 123 15.45 9.73 5.91
C SER A 123 16.14 8.39 5.64
N ALA A 124 17.12 8.34 4.74
CA ALA A 124 17.95 7.16 4.52
C ALA A 124 19.07 7.09 5.58
N VAL A 125 19.30 5.92 6.15
CA VAL A 125 20.37 5.64 7.12
C VAL A 125 21.61 5.16 6.35
N ILE A 126 22.55 6.07 6.12
CA ILE A 126 23.76 5.82 5.31
C ILE A 126 24.93 5.33 6.19
N GLY A 127 24.87 5.59 7.50
CA GLY A 127 25.83 5.09 8.47
C GLY A 127 25.30 5.13 9.91
N PRO A 128 26.09 4.71 10.91
CA PRO A 128 25.64 4.57 12.30
C PRO A 128 25.09 5.85 12.93
N GLN A 129 25.50 7.01 12.41
CA GLN A 129 25.08 8.33 12.87
C GLN A 129 24.79 9.29 11.70
N ASN A 130 24.72 8.77 10.47
CA ASN A 130 24.54 9.59 9.29
C ASN A 130 23.19 9.26 8.64
N GLU A 131 22.26 10.20 8.76
CA GLU A 131 20.96 10.16 8.10
C GLU A 131 20.91 11.24 7.02
N GLN A 132 20.47 10.86 5.81
CA GLN A 132 20.16 11.81 4.75
C GLN A 132 18.64 12.00 4.67
N LEU A 133 18.17 13.24 4.82
CA LEU A 133 16.76 13.56 4.66
C LEU A 133 16.35 13.43 3.18
N LEU A 134 15.38 12.55 2.91
CA LEU A 134 14.85 12.31 1.57
C LEU A 134 13.64 13.20 1.25
N GLY A 135 12.97 13.71 2.28
CA GLY A 135 11.84 14.62 2.15
C GLY A 135 10.84 14.47 3.28
N GLY A 136 9.70 15.13 3.11
CA GLY A 136 8.52 15.00 3.96
C GLY A 136 7.37 14.37 3.20
N TYR A 137 6.55 13.59 3.89
CA TYR A 137 5.27 13.13 3.37
C TYR A 137 4.13 13.59 4.27
N ARG A 138 3.26 14.45 3.75
CA ARG A 138 2.08 14.94 4.45
C ARG A 138 0.84 14.20 3.98
N VAL A 139 0.11 13.63 4.93
CA VAL A 139 -1.19 13.01 4.69
C VAL A 139 -2.24 14.11 4.63
N ARG A 140 -3.01 14.23 3.54
CA ARG A 140 -4.00 15.31 3.38
C ARG A 140 -5.44 14.81 3.50
N MET A 141 -5.76 13.65 2.98
CA MET A 141 -7.09 13.05 3.10
C MET A 141 -7.00 11.56 2.81
N PRO A 142 -7.89 10.72 3.33
CA PRO A 142 -7.94 9.33 2.92
C PRO A 142 -8.15 9.26 1.41
N CYS A 143 -7.52 8.29 0.74
CA CYS A 143 -7.97 7.89 -0.58
C CYS A 143 -9.48 7.59 -0.53
N PRO A 144 -10.30 7.93 -1.55
CA PRO A 144 -11.74 7.70 -1.53
C PRO A 144 -12.06 6.20 -1.41
N SER A 145 -11.09 5.41 -1.83
CA SER A 145 -11.01 3.96 -1.78
C SER A 145 -10.73 3.37 -0.38
N GLY A 146 -10.20 4.16 0.54
CA GLY A 146 -9.60 3.64 1.78
C GLY A 146 -8.33 2.81 1.54
N SER A 147 -7.74 2.88 0.35
CA SER A 147 -6.46 2.26 0.05
C SER A 147 -5.31 2.90 0.81
N PRO A 148 -4.19 2.17 1.02
CA PRO A 148 -3.01 2.80 1.56
C PRO A 148 -2.48 3.87 0.61
N HIS A 149 -1.95 4.93 1.20
CA HIS A 149 -1.04 5.81 0.50
C HIS A 149 0.28 5.08 0.37
N GLN A 150 0.69 4.67 -0.84
CA GLN A 150 1.97 3.98 -1.01
C GLN A 150 3.07 5.00 -1.32
N LEU A 151 4.20 4.82 -0.66
CA LEU A 151 5.40 5.62 -0.80
C LEU A 151 6.54 4.68 -1.14
N LEU A 152 6.98 4.75 -2.38
CA LEU A 152 8.12 4.04 -2.89
C LEU A 152 9.38 4.88 -2.68
N ILE A 153 10.39 4.24 -2.11
CA ILE A 153 11.70 4.84 -1.88
C ILE A 153 12.68 4.05 -2.74
N GLU A 154 13.14 4.66 -3.82
CA GLU A 154 14.08 4.08 -4.79
C GLU A 154 15.43 4.82 -4.74
N GLU A 155 16.51 4.12 -5.08
CA GLU A 155 17.82 4.73 -5.32
C GLU A 155 17.92 5.06 -6.82
N GLU A 156 18.13 6.33 -7.15
CA GLU A 156 18.28 6.80 -8.51
C GLU A 156 19.75 6.66 -8.93
N GLN A 157 19.99 5.88 -9.99
CA GLN A 157 21.33 5.73 -10.55
C GLN A 157 21.74 7.02 -11.24
N ASP A 158 22.70 7.73 -10.63
CA ASP A 158 23.26 8.92 -11.24
C ASP A 158 24.05 8.56 -12.50
N ALA A 159 23.66 9.11 -13.65
CA ALA A 159 24.31 8.87 -14.93
C ALA A 159 25.76 9.37 -14.96
N ALA A 160 26.15 10.22 -13.99
CA ALA A 160 27.46 10.87 -13.92
C ALA A 160 28.48 10.21 -12.97
N GLY A 161 28.17 9.05 -12.37
CA GLY A 161 29.13 8.34 -11.51
C GLY A 161 29.44 9.04 -10.18
N SER A 162 28.49 9.83 -9.66
CA SER A 162 28.56 10.36 -8.30
C SER A 162 28.67 9.22 -7.28
N THR A 163 29.47 9.43 -6.23
CA THR A 163 29.67 8.44 -5.16
C THR A 163 28.57 8.47 -4.10
N SER A 164 27.64 9.43 -4.18
CA SER A 164 26.58 9.61 -3.20
C SER A 164 25.27 9.00 -3.74
N PRO A 165 24.58 8.15 -2.97
CA PRO A 165 23.30 7.59 -3.39
C PRO A 165 22.28 8.72 -3.54
N MET A 166 21.68 8.83 -4.73
CA MET A 166 20.54 9.71 -4.96
C MET A 166 19.28 8.91 -4.70
N PHE A 167 18.29 9.49 -4.03
CA PHE A 167 17.07 8.79 -3.66
C PHE A 167 15.86 9.49 -4.27
N ARG A 168 14.94 8.70 -4.80
CA ARG A 168 13.64 9.16 -5.28
C ARG A 168 12.57 8.66 -4.33
N LEU A 169 11.86 9.60 -3.72
CA LEU A 169 10.63 9.33 -2.98
C LEU A 169 9.46 9.56 -3.93
N GLU A 170 8.75 8.49 -4.28
CA GLU A 170 7.60 8.52 -5.18
C GLU A 170 6.35 8.06 -4.45
N SER A 171 5.25 8.80 -4.58
CA SER A 171 3.96 8.33 -4.07
C SER A 171 3.21 7.58 -5.16
N LEU A 172 2.96 6.29 -4.92
CA LEU A 172 2.12 5.44 -5.75
C LEU A 172 0.75 5.33 -5.11
N ILE A 173 -0.18 6.22 -5.44
CA ILE A 173 -1.58 5.92 -5.17
C ILE A 173 -2.07 5.01 -6.28
N ALA A 174 -1.88 3.70 -6.09
CA ALA A 174 -2.80 2.74 -6.67
C ALA A 174 -4.09 2.88 -5.87
N ASP A 175 -5.23 3.11 -6.52
CA ASP A 175 -6.53 2.91 -5.89
C ASP A 175 -7.00 1.46 -6.12
N PRO A 176 -6.76 0.54 -5.16
CA PRO A 176 -7.24 -0.83 -5.15
C PRO A 176 -8.73 -1.01 -4.82
N THR A 177 -9.56 0.04 -4.67
CA THR A 177 -11.02 -0.18 -4.60
C THR A 177 -11.66 -0.54 -5.92
N GLY A 178 -10.87 -0.52 -6.98
CA GLY A 178 -11.40 -0.75 -8.30
C GLY A 178 -12.21 0.45 -8.78
N HIS A 179 -11.74 1.68 -8.50
CA HIS A 179 -12.13 2.88 -9.26
C HIS A 179 -10.95 3.42 -10.07
N ASP A 180 -9.71 3.03 -9.77
CA ASP A 180 -8.60 3.10 -10.73
C ASP A 180 -8.85 2.10 -11.86
N GLU A 181 -9.32 2.63 -13.00
CA GLU A 181 -9.57 1.86 -14.21
C GLU A 181 -8.40 0.95 -14.61
N LEU A 182 -7.15 1.34 -14.28
CA LEU A 182 -5.97 0.54 -14.56
C LEU A 182 -5.87 -0.68 -13.62
N VAL A 183 -6.16 -0.51 -12.33
CA VAL A 183 -6.16 -1.60 -11.35
C VAL A 183 -7.37 -2.51 -11.56
N ILE A 184 -8.54 -1.97 -11.91
CA ILE A 184 -9.71 -2.76 -12.31
C ILE A 184 -9.36 -3.63 -13.52
N ALA A 185 -8.75 -3.02 -14.54
CA ALA A 185 -8.34 -3.73 -15.74
C ALA A 185 -7.29 -4.81 -15.40
N ALA A 186 -6.33 -4.52 -14.53
CA ALA A 186 -5.34 -5.49 -14.09
C ALA A 186 -5.97 -6.65 -13.32
N ALA A 187 -6.89 -6.38 -12.38
CA ALA A 187 -7.60 -7.40 -11.62
C ALA A 187 -8.49 -8.27 -12.52
N ALA A 188 -9.15 -7.67 -13.52
CA ALA A 188 -9.91 -8.41 -14.53
C ALA A 188 -9.01 -9.26 -15.46
N LEU A 189 -7.73 -8.88 -15.61
CA LEU A 189 -6.70 -9.68 -16.28
C LEU A 189 -6.05 -10.73 -15.35
N ASP A 190 -6.12 -10.55 -14.02
CA ASP A 190 -5.65 -11.48 -12.99
C ASP A 190 -6.55 -12.71 -12.87
N SER A 191 -6.82 -13.35 -14.00
CA SER A 191 -7.62 -14.56 -14.06
C SER A 191 -6.80 -15.76 -13.57
N VAL A 192 -6.59 -15.84 -12.25
CA VAL A 192 -6.00 -17.00 -11.58
C VAL A 192 -6.73 -17.28 -10.27
N GLY A 193 -7.99 -17.66 -10.41
CA GLY A 193 -8.51 -18.80 -9.68
C GLY A 193 -8.79 -19.94 -10.66
N ALA A 194 -7.76 -20.55 -11.24
CA ALA A 194 -7.78 -21.87 -11.91
C ALA A 194 -8.87 -22.16 -12.99
N GLY A 195 -9.37 -21.16 -13.73
CA GLY A 195 -10.39 -21.37 -14.77
C GLY A 195 -9.85 -21.77 -16.16
N PRO A 196 -10.70 -22.30 -17.06
CA PRO A 196 -10.33 -22.73 -18.42
C PRO A 196 -9.82 -21.60 -19.34
N GLN A 197 -10.00 -20.34 -18.94
CA GLN A 197 -9.56 -19.15 -19.70
C GLN A 197 -8.14 -18.67 -19.34
N HIS A 198 -7.49 -19.29 -18.34
CA HIS A 198 -6.17 -18.86 -17.84
C HIS A 198 -5.11 -18.70 -18.94
N ALA A 199 -5.04 -19.63 -19.89
CA ALA A 199 -4.07 -19.59 -20.97
C ALA A 199 -4.28 -18.40 -21.93
N ALA A 200 -5.52 -18.01 -22.18
CA ALA A 200 -5.84 -16.86 -23.03
C ALA A 200 -5.48 -15.54 -22.34
N CYS A 201 -5.77 -15.42 -21.05
CA CYS A 201 -5.42 -14.23 -20.27
C CYS A 201 -3.91 -14.09 -20.08
N SER A 202 -3.16 -15.17 -19.80
CA SER A 202 -1.70 -15.11 -19.73
C SER A 202 -1.08 -14.62 -21.05
N LYS A 203 -1.60 -15.08 -22.21
CA LYS A 203 -1.18 -14.55 -23.53
C LYS A 203 -1.50 -13.06 -23.69
N THR A 204 -2.65 -12.64 -23.16
CA THR A 204 -3.10 -11.23 -23.17
C THR A 204 -2.15 -10.36 -22.35
N VAL A 205 -1.90 -10.73 -21.09
CA VAL A 205 -0.97 -10.04 -20.18
C VAL A 205 0.43 -9.96 -20.79
N LYS A 206 0.97 -11.06 -21.35
CA LYS A 206 2.28 -11.06 -22.03
C LYS A 206 2.34 -10.08 -23.20
N THR A 207 1.26 -9.99 -23.96
CA THR A 207 1.18 -9.12 -25.13
C THR A 207 1.11 -7.65 -24.72
N LEU A 208 0.28 -7.30 -23.73
CA LEU A 208 0.22 -5.95 -23.17
C LEU A 208 1.56 -5.53 -22.57
N HIS A 209 2.19 -6.40 -21.78
CA HIS A 209 3.48 -6.09 -21.16
C HIS A 209 4.55 -5.81 -22.22
N THR A 210 4.58 -6.60 -23.30
CA THR A 210 5.49 -6.36 -24.43
C THR A 210 5.24 -5.02 -25.10
N ILE A 211 3.97 -4.63 -25.30
CA ILE A 211 3.60 -3.35 -25.91
C ILE A 211 4.08 -2.19 -25.03
N PHE A 212 3.74 -2.21 -23.75
CA PHE A 212 4.08 -1.12 -22.82
C PHE A 212 5.58 -1.01 -22.61
N ARG A 213 6.28 -2.13 -22.46
CA ARG A 213 7.74 -2.14 -22.34
C ARG A 213 8.42 -1.57 -23.58
N ASN A 214 7.96 -1.95 -24.78
CA ASN A 214 8.56 -1.42 -26.02
C ASN A 214 8.28 0.07 -26.19
N LEU A 215 7.09 0.54 -25.79
CA LEU A 215 6.72 1.95 -25.81
C LEU A 215 7.52 2.77 -24.78
N LEU A 216 7.74 2.24 -23.57
CA LEU A 216 8.60 2.87 -22.56
C LEU A 216 10.07 2.94 -23.03
N ALA A 217 10.57 1.90 -23.69
CA ALA A 217 11.93 1.88 -24.20
C ALA A 217 12.16 2.80 -25.41
N HIS A 218 11.11 3.01 -26.21
CA HIS A 218 11.17 3.77 -27.47
C HIS A 218 9.95 4.70 -27.61
N PRO A 219 9.83 5.72 -26.74
CA PRO A 219 8.62 6.55 -26.67
C PRO A 219 8.41 7.37 -27.95
N ASP A 220 9.48 7.73 -28.66
CA ASP A 220 9.42 8.58 -29.86
C ASP A 220 9.27 7.81 -31.17
N ASP A 221 9.36 6.47 -31.15
CA ASP A 221 9.24 5.65 -32.37
C ASP A 221 7.75 5.44 -32.70
N PRO A 222 7.25 5.99 -33.84
CA PRO A 222 5.83 5.90 -34.23
C PRO A 222 5.30 4.48 -34.37
N LYS A 223 6.20 3.51 -34.60
CA LYS A 223 5.86 2.09 -34.70
C LYS A 223 5.29 1.54 -33.38
N TYR A 224 5.78 2.00 -32.23
CA TYR A 224 5.31 1.53 -30.92
C TYR A 224 4.14 2.36 -30.39
N GLN A 225 3.97 3.58 -30.90
CA GLN A 225 2.83 4.44 -30.58
C GLN A 225 1.54 4.02 -31.28
N SER A 226 1.57 3.06 -32.21
CA SER A 226 0.40 2.65 -32.98
C SER A 226 0.19 1.14 -32.97
N LEU A 227 -1.07 0.72 -32.82
CA LEU A 227 -1.49 -0.67 -32.90
C LEU A 227 -2.55 -0.80 -33.99
N ARG A 228 -2.24 -1.56 -35.04
CA ARG A 228 -3.16 -1.81 -36.14
C ARG A 228 -4.25 -2.79 -35.72
N ILE A 229 -5.51 -2.38 -35.84
CA ILE A 229 -6.69 -3.17 -35.43
C ILE A 229 -6.84 -4.42 -36.31
N SER A 230 -6.58 -4.30 -37.61
CA SER A 230 -6.59 -5.45 -38.53
C SER A 230 -5.51 -6.50 -38.25
N ASN A 231 -4.57 -6.29 -37.32
CA ASN A 231 -3.58 -7.30 -36.98
C ASN A 231 -4.28 -8.44 -36.22
N PRO A 232 -4.30 -9.69 -36.75
CA PRO A 232 -5.04 -10.79 -36.14
C PRO A 232 -4.63 -11.06 -34.70
N LYS A 233 -3.35 -10.85 -34.35
CA LYS A 233 -2.84 -11.04 -33.00
C LYS A 233 -3.40 -9.98 -32.04
N VAL A 234 -3.41 -8.71 -32.45
CA VAL A 234 -4.00 -7.61 -31.67
C VAL A 234 -5.50 -7.83 -31.51
N GLN A 235 -6.19 -8.18 -32.59
CA GLN A 235 -7.63 -8.38 -32.57
C GLN A 235 -8.05 -9.51 -31.62
N THR A 236 -7.45 -10.69 -31.77
CA THR A 236 -7.82 -11.88 -30.98
C THR A 236 -7.34 -11.81 -29.55
N THR A 237 -6.17 -11.22 -29.30
CA THR A 237 -5.54 -11.24 -27.96
C THR A 237 -5.94 -10.03 -27.13
N LEU A 238 -6.11 -8.85 -27.74
CA LEU A 238 -6.36 -7.61 -27.01
C LEU A 238 -7.79 -7.11 -27.21
N LEU A 239 -8.25 -6.99 -28.46
CA LEU A 239 -9.54 -6.31 -28.73
C LEU A 239 -10.76 -7.14 -28.33
N GLN A 240 -10.63 -8.47 -28.30
CA GLN A 240 -11.67 -9.37 -27.77
C GLN A 240 -11.70 -9.41 -26.23
N ASN A 241 -10.67 -8.90 -25.56
CA ASN A 241 -10.59 -8.85 -24.11
C ASN A 241 -10.93 -7.44 -23.61
N GLY A 242 -12.08 -7.29 -22.95
CA GLY A 242 -12.55 -6.00 -22.43
C GLY A 242 -11.55 -5.33 -21.48
N ALA A 243 -10.91 -6.10 -20.60
CA ALA A 243 -9.93 -5.60 -19.64
C ALA A 243 -8.65 -5.13 -20.34
N ALA A 244 -8.20 -5.85 -21.37
CA ALA A 244 -7.04 -5.43 -22.15
C ALA A 244 -7.26 -4.10 -22.87
N ARG A 245 -8.45 -3.89 -23.46
CA ARG A 245 -8.83 -2.60 -24.07
C ARG A 245 -8.88 -1.48 -23.04
N GLN A 246 -9.45 -1.75 -21.86
CA GLN A 246 -9.51 -0.78 -20.78
C GLN A 246 -8.10 -0.36 -20.36
N MET A 247 -7.19 -1.32 -20.21
CA MET A 247 -5.80 -1.06 -19.86
C MET A 247 -5.08 -0.22 -20.92
N LEU A 248 -5.28 -0.50 -22.21
CA LEU A 248 -4.78 0.35 -23.30
C LEU A 248 -5.33 1.79 -23.21
N TYR A 249 -6.61 1.94 -22.88
CA TYR A 249 -7.24 3.25 -22.71
C TYR A 249 -6.64 4.03 -21.52
N CYS A 250 -6.43 3.35 -20.38
CA CYS A 250 -5.84 3.94 -19.18
C CYS A 250 -4.42 4.45 -19.42
N THR A 251 -3.65 3.77 -20.28
CA THR A 251 -2.27 4.15 -20.61
C THR A 251 -2.16 5.16 -21.76
N GLY A 252 -3.28 5.66 -22.28
CA GLY A 252 -3.30 6.75 -23.26
C GLY A 252 -3.49 6.32 -24.72
N PHE A 253 -3.72 5.03 -25.01
CA PHE A 253 -4.15 4.63 -26.35
C PHE A 253 -5.61 5.05 -26.58
N ARG A 254 -5.89 5.52 -27.80
CA ARG A 254 -7.23 5.86 -28.25
C ARG A 254 -7.48 5.26 -29.62
N GLU A 255 -8.71 4.79 -29.84
CA GLU A 255 -9.12 4.29 -31.14
C GLU A 255 -9.24 5.43 -32.14
N ASN A 256 -8.55 5.32 -33.26
CA ASN A 256 -8.69 6.19 -34.41
C ASN A 256 -9.53 5.46 -35.48
N VAL A 257 -10.82 5.73 -35.45
CA VAL A 257 -11.84 5.10 -36.32
C VAL A 257 -11.54 5.31 -37.82
N LYS A 258 -10.82 6.39 -38.18
CA LYS A 258 -10.51 6.69 -39.59
C LYS A 258 -9.43 5.79 -40.17
N ASP A 259 -8.46 5.41 -39.34
CA ASP A 259 -7.24 4.78 -39.81
C ASP A 259 -7.13 3.29 -39.41
N ASP A 260 -8.12 2.71 -38.72
CA ASP A 260 -8.06 1.32 -38.22
C ASP A 260 -6.86 1.08 -37.27
N HIS A 261 -6.52 2.09 -36.46
CA HIS A 261 -5.42 2.03 -35.50
C HIS A 261 -5.86 2.49 -34.11
N TRP A 262 -5.28 1.89 -33.08
CA TRP A 262 -5.18 2.50 -31.77
C TRP A 262 -3.90 3.31 -31.71
N ILE A 263 -3.99 4.59 -31.38
CA ILE A 263 -2.87 5.51 -31.34
C ILE A 263 -2.65 5.93 -29.89
N TRP A 264 -1.44 5.72 -29.40
CA TRP A 264 -0.98 6.29 -28.15
C TRP A 264 -0.69 7.76 -28.37
N LYS A 265 -1.41 8.62 -27.66
CA LYS A 265 -1.14 10.05 -27.65
C LYS A 265 -0.61 10.39 -26.28
N SER A 266 0.68 10.67 -26.21
CA SER A 266 1.24 11.46 -25.11
C SER A 266 0.59 12.84 -25.20
N ASN A 267 -0.56 13.02 -24.56
CA ASN A 267 -1.16 14.34 -24.46
C ASN A 267 -0.18 15.20 -23.67
N ALA A 268 0.33 16.27 -24.29
CA ALA A 268 1.25 17.23 -23.68
C ALA A 268 0.73 17.84 -22.36
N ASN A 269 -0.58 17.71 -22.08
CA ASN A 269 -1.22 18.21 -20.87
C ASN A 269 -1.34 17.16 -19.74
N LEU A 270 -0.84 15.93 -19.93
CA LEU A 270 -0.77 14.92 -18.87
C LEU A 270 0.69 14.46 -18.71
N HIS A 271 1.45 15.17 -17.86
CA HIS A 271 2.72 14.70 -17.31
C HIS A 271 2.60 13.31 -16.63
N ALA A 272 1.37 12.85 -16.35
CA ALA A 272 1.05 11.56 -15.74
C ALA A 272 1.06 10.34 -16.69
N ILE A 273 1.11 10.51 -18.02
CA ILE A 273 1.01 9.35 -18.95
C ILE A 273 2.20 8.39 -18.83
N PRO A 274 3.47 8.85 -18.79
CA PRO A 274 4.62 7.96 -18.58
C PRO A 274 4.50 7.18 -17.26
N ALA A 275 4.14 7.85 -16.16
CA ALA A 275 3.94 7.22 -14.86
C ALA A 275 2.83 6.15 -14.88
N ARG A 276 1.71 6.42 -15.56
CA ARG A 276 0.62 5.44 -15.74
C ARG A 276 1.05 4.23 -16.56
N LEU A 277 1.87 4.44 -17.59
CA LEU A 277 2.40 3.37 -18.43
C LEU A 277 3.40 2.49 -17.65
N GLU A 278 4.26 3.10 -16.82
CA GLU A 278 5.16 2.40 -15.90
C GLU A 278 4.38 1.59 -14.87
N GLN A 279 3.36 2.19 -14.23
CA GLN A 279 2.47 1.51 -13.30
C GLN A 279 1.79 0.31 -13.95
N ALA A 280 1.26 0.48 -15.17
CA ALA A 280 0.65 -0.60 -15.93
C ALA A 280 1.65 -1.73 -16.23
N SER A 281 2.89 -1.38 -16.58
CA SER A 281 3.95 -2.35 -16.83
C SER A 281 4.31 -3.13 -15.56
N LYS A 282 4.46 -2.45 -14.41
CA LYS A 282 4.72 -3.09 -13.10
C LYS A 282 3.58 -4.05 -12.73
N LEU A 283 2.32 -3.64 -12.87
CA LEU A 283 1.15 -4.50 -12.60
C LEU A 283 1.14 -5.75 -13.50
N LEU A 284 1.36 -5.59 -14.80
CA LEU A 284 1.39 -6.72 -15.72
C LEU A 284 2.55 -7.68 -15.42
N GLN A 285 3.72 -7.18 -15.04
CA GLN A 285 4.85 -8.01 -14.63
C GLN A 285 4.49 -8.90 -13.42
N PHE A 286 3.85 -8.32 -12.40
CA PHE A 286 3.35 -9.08 -11.25
C PHE A 286 2.35 -10.18 -11.67
N LEU A 287 1.42 -9.89 -12.59
CA LEU A 287 0.49 -10.88 -13.13
C LEU A 287 1.20 -12.00 -13.90
N LEU A 288 2.29 -11.68 -14.61
CA LEU A 288 3.09 -12.68 -15.33
C LEU A 288 3.78 -13.65 -14.38
N GLU A 289 4.36 -13.14 -13.29
CA GLU A 289 5.01 -13.94 -12.26
C GLU A 289 4.02 -14.89 -11.59
N ARG A 290 2.81 -14.41 -11.28
CA ARG A 290 1.71 -15.25 -10.76
C ARG A 290 1.20 -16.28 -11.75
N SER A 291 1.36 -16.04 -13.05
CA SER A 291 0.96 -17.00 -14.09
C SER A 291 1.99 -18.10 -14.35
N GLN A 292 3.12 -18.12 -13.63
CA GLN A 292 4.14 -19.15 -13.81
C GLN A 292 3.61 -20.53 -13.39
N PRO A 293 3.88 -21.60 -14.14
CA PRO A 293 3.38 -22.95 -13.84
C PRO A 293 3.72 -23.43 -12.44
N GLY A 294 4.89 -23.05 -11.91
CA GLY A 294 5.32 -23.40 -10.54
C GLY A 294 4.43 -22.78 -9.47
N PHE A 295 4.08 -21.50 -9.62
CA PHE A 295 3.20 -20.79 -8.69
C PHE A 295 1.76 -21.30 -8.75
N VAL A 296 1.25 -21.59 -9.95
CA VAL A 296 -0.09 -22.19 -10.13
C VAL A 296 -0.14 -23.60 -9.54
N ALA A 297 0.92 -24.39 -9.69
CA ALA A 297 1.02 -25.72 -9.08
C ALA A 297 1.09 -25.65 -7.55
N GLU A 298 1.77 -24.65 -7.00
CA GLU A 298 1.84 -24.39 -5.56
C GLU A 298 0.49 -23.95 -4.98
N LEU A 299 -0.25 -23.08 -5.69
CA LEU A 299 -1.62 -22.69 -5.31
C LEU A 299 -2.63 -23.84 -5.44
N ALA A 300 -2.45 -24.71 -6.44
CA ALA A 300 -3.32 -25.86 -6.66
C ALA A 300 -2.99 -27.03 -5.73
N ALA A 301 -1.79 -27.08 -5.16
CA ALA A 301 -1.44 -28.02 -4.12
C ALA A 301 -2.22 -27.66 -2.86
N THR A 302 -3.23 -28.47 -2.51
CA THR A 302 -3.83 -28.40 -1.17
C THR A 302 -2.70 -28.52 -0.14
N PRO A 303 -2.49 -27.53 0.74
CA PRO A 303 -1.53 -27.69 1.82
C PRO A 303 -1.98 -28.92 2.61
N VAL A 304 -1.12 -29.94 2.68
CA VAL A 304 -1.30 -31.04 3.62
C VAL A 304 -1.23 -30.37 4.97
N TRP A 305 -2.39 -30.14 5.59
CA TRP A 305 -2.48 -29.60 6.94
C TRP A 305 -1.83 -30.64 7.85
N GLN A 306 -0.53 -30.50 8.06
CA GLN A 306 0.17 -31.12 9.16
C GLN A 306 -0.26 -30.30 10.36
N GLY A 307 -1.23 -30.82 11.12
CA GLY A 307 -1.66 -30.21 12.36
C GLY A 307 -0.46 -29.87 13.25
N PRO A 308 -0.64 -28.98 14.25
CA PRO A 308 0.47 -28.52 15.08
C PRO A 308 1.31 -29.69 15.56
N ILE A 309 2.57 -29.74 15.11
CA ILE A 309 3.57 -30.70 15.59
C ILE A 309 3.85 -30.30 17.02
N LEU A 310 3.12 -30.91 17.96
CA LEU A 310 3.48 -30.87 19.37
C LEU A 310 4.76 -31.70 19.49
N ASN A 311 5.91 -31.01 19.54
CA ASN A 311 7.19 -31.61 19.89
C ASN A 311 7.11 -32.20 21.29
N SER A 312 6.75 -33.48 21.38
CA SER A 312 6.79 -34.27 22.60
C SER A 312 8.21 -34.78 22.81
N SER A 313 9.10 -33.91 23.26
CA SER A 313 10.44 -34.29 23.72
C SER A 313 10.89 -33.41 24.87
N LEU A 314 10.21 -33.53 26.01
CA LEU A 314 10.75 -33.22 27.33
C LEU A 314 9.98 -34.07 28.37
N THR A 315 10.46 -35.28 28.58
CA THR A 315 10.18 -36.03 29.80
C THR A 315 11.01 -35.44 30.93
N ASN A 316 10.37 -34.77 31.89
CA ASN A 316 10.76 -34.96 33.29
C ASN A 316 9.62 -34.65 34.26
N ALA A 317 9.56 -35.47 35.30
CA ALA A 317 8.45 -35.67 36.20
C ALA A 317 8.24 -34.51 37.19
N ASN A 318 7.00 -34.03 37.32
CA ASN A 318 6.28 -34.00 38.60
C ASN A 318 4.82 -33.48 38.46
N THR A 319 3.87 -34.41 38.53
CA THR A 319 2.71 -34.37 39.44
C THR A 319 1.96 -33.04 39.63
N ARG A 320 0.91 -32.81 38.82
CA ARG A 320 -0.51 -32.64 39.22
C ARG A 320 -1.32 -32.08 38.03
N GLY A 321 -2.34 -32.84 37.63
CA GLY A 321 -3.09 -32.61 36.40
C GLY A 321 -3.89 -31.30 36.39
N PHE A 322 -3.66 -30.52 35.34
CA PHE A 322 -4.59 -29.51 34.82
C PHE A 322 -4.61 -29.64 33.30
N GLY A 323 -5.68 -30.23 32.78
CA GLY A 323 -5.89 -30.41 31.35
C GLY A 323 -6.46 -29.15 30.68
N ALA A 324 -5.82 -28.79 29.57
CA ALA A 324 -6.37 -28.28 28.31
C ALA A 324 -7.52 -27.24 28.33
N ALA A 325 -7.18 -26.02 27.91
CA ALA A 325 -8.08 -25.08 27.22
C ALA A 325 -7.58 -24.95 25.76
N GLY A 326 -8.39 -24.89 24.71
CA GLY A 326 -9.84 -25.03 24.62
C GLY A 326 -10.20 -25.46 23.20
N SER A 327 -10.88 -26.60 23.08
CA SER A 327 -11.82 -26.80 21.99
C SER A 327 -13.13 -26.19 22.46
N THR A 328 -13.78 -25.38 21.61
CA THR A 328 -15.15 -24.93 21.87
C THR A 328 -16.09 -26.11 21.67
N HIS A 329 -16.12 -27.01 22.66
CA HIS A 329 -17.07 -28.10 22.74
C HIS A 329 -18.46 -27.52 22.95
N PHE A 330 -19.33 -27.66 21.94
CA PHE A 330 -20.76 -27.47 22.13
C PHE A 330 -21.24 -28.49 23.17
N LEU A 331 -21.63 -27.99 24.35
CA LEU A 331 -22.20 -28.82 25.41
C LEU A 331 -23.48 -29.47 24.89
N SER A 332 -23.61 -30.77 25.10
CA SER A 332 -24.88 -31.46 24.89
C SER A 332 -25.95 -30.90 25.83
N ASP A 333 -27.22 -30.99 25.45
CA ASP A 333 -28.30 -30.42 26.26
C ASP A 333 -28.38 -31.05 27.66
N ASP A 334 -28.07 -32.33 27.79
CA ASP A 334 -27.94 -33.01 29.10
C ASP A 334 -26.86 -32.41 29.99
N GLU A 335 -25.73 -31.99 29.41
CA GLU A 335 -24.66 -31.35 30.16
C GLU A 335 -25.02 -29.92 30.57
N LYS A 336 -25.73 -29.19 29.71
CA LYS A 336 -26.29 -27.87 30.07
C LYS A 336 -27.24 -27.99 31.24
N TRP A 337 -28.13 -29.00 31.25
CA TRP A 337 -29.04 -29.27 32.35
C TRP A 337 -28.33 -29.62 33.65
N LYS A 338 -27.35 -30.54 33.62
CA LYS A 338 -26.56 -30.90 34.81
C LYS A 338 -25.76 -29.72 35.36
N ARG A 339 -25.29 -28.80 34.50
CA ARG A 339 -24.57 -27.59 34.91
C ARG A 339 -25.51 -26.55 35.53
N ALA A 340 -26.70 -26.37 34.96
CA ALA A 340 -27.72 -25.47 35.50
C ALA A 340 -28.23 -25.93 36.89
N GLU A 341 -28.48 -27.24 37.07
CA GLU A 341 -28.96 -27.77 38.35
C GLU A 341 -27.90 -27.65 39.47
N ARG A 342 -26.62 -27.87 39.17
CA ARG A 342 -25.52 -27.64 40.13
C ARG A 342 -25.42 -26.17 40.55
N ASN A 343 -25.61 -25.23 39.63
CA ASN A 343 -25.61 -23.80 39.96
C ASN A 343 -26.84 -23.40 40.78
N ARG A 344 -28.00 -24.04 40.56
CA ARG A 344 -29.20 -23.84 41.36
C ARG A 344 -29.01 -24.32 42.80
N GLN A 345 -28.45 -25.52 42.99
CA GLN A 345 -28.12 -26.06 44.31
C GLN A 345 -27.14 -25.17 45.08
N ARG A 346 -26.14 -24.60 44.39
CA ARG A 346 -25.18 -23.65 45.00
C ARG A 346 -25.81 -22.32 45.43
N ARG A 347 -26.89 -21.88 44.79
CA ARG A 347 -27.49 -20.56 45.05
C ARG A 347 -28.66 -20.59 46.04
N GLY A 348 -29.03 -21.74 46.59
CA GLY A 348 -29.97 -21.87 47.70
C GLY A 348 -31.39 -21.33 47.47
N ARG A 349 -31.73 -20.87 46.26
CA ARG A 349 -33.05 -20.31 45.94
C ARG A 349 -33.93 -21.35 45.27
N GLY A 350 -34.95 -21.80 46.01
CA GLY A 350 -36.03 -22.66 45.54
C GLY A 350 -36.96 -21.97 44.53
N GLY A 351 -36.49 -21.73 43.31
CA GLY A 351 -37.36 -21.41 42.17
C GLY A 351 -38.01 -22.67 41.61
N ARG A 352 -39.21 -22.56 40.99
CA ARG A 352 -39.96 -23.67 40.37
C ARG A 352 -39.12 -24.40 39.30
N LYS A 353 -39.27 -25.73 39.20
CA LYS A 353 -38.69 -26.55 38.12
C LYS A 353 -39.29 -26.13 36.76
N PRO A 354 -38.48 -25.91 35.70
CA PRO A 354 -39.00 -25.65 34.36
C PRO A 354 -39.61 -26.91 33.73
N THR A 355 -40.49 -26.69 32.75
CA THR A 355 -41.11 -27.72 31.90
C THR A 355 -40.08 -28.39 30.96
N PRO A 356 -40.15 -29.71 30.74
CA PRO A 356 -39.28 -30.40 29.78
C PRO A 356 -39.46 -29.85 28.36
N GLY A 357 -38.36 -29.44 27.71
CA GLY A 357 -38.37 -28.94 26.32
C GLY A 357 -37.70 -27.58 26.10
N SER A 358 -37.38 -26.84 27.17
CA SER A 358 -36.74 -25.52 27.08
C SER A 358 -35.33 -25.57 27.66
N ALA A 359 -34.32 -25.95 26.87
CA ALA A 359 -32.93 -25.97 27.35
C ALA A 359 -32.40 -24.53 27.56
N PRO A 360 -31.66 -24.25 28.65
CA PRO A 360 -31.07 -22.93 28.88
C PRO A 360 -29.95 -22.65 27.87
N SER A 361 -29.71 -21.36 27.59
CA SER A 361 -28.58 -20.93 26.76
C SER A 361 -27.25 -21.48 27.29
N SER A 362 -26.23 -21.61 26.42
CA SER A 362 -24.89 -22.09 26.78
C SER A 362 -24.24 -21.33 27.95
N ASN A 363 -24.69 -20.10 28.20
CA ASN A 363 -24.24 -19.25 29.30
C ASN A 363 -25.03 -19.45 30.62
N GLY A 364 -25.93 -20.45 30.68
CA GLY A 364 -26.69 -20.81 31.87
C GLY A 364 -27.73 -19.77 32.30
N ARG A 365 -28.07 -18.80 31.44
CA ARG A 365 -29.16 -17.87 31.67
C ARG A 365 -30.44 -18.42 31.04
N TRP A 366 -31.49 -18.48 31.85
CA TRP A 366 -32.86 -18.71 31.41
C TRP A 366 -33.38 -17.42 30.75
N GLY A 367 -34.03 -17.54 29.59
CA GLY A 367 -34.74 -16.42 28.97
C GLY A 367 -35.78 -15.85 29.94
N ARG A 368 -35.99 -14.53 29.91
CA ARG A 368 -36.94 -13.85 30.80
C ARG A 368 -38.38 -14.26 30.51
#